data_AF-A0A6B9Z666-F1
#
_entry.id   AF-A0A6B9Z666-F1
#
_cell.length_a   1.000
_cell.length_b   1.000
_cell.length_c   1.000
_cell.angle_alpha   90.00
_cell.angle_beta   90.00
_cell.angle_gamma   90.00
#
_symmetry.space_group_name_H-M   'P 1'
#
loop_
_entity.id
_entity.type
_entity.pdbx_description
1 polymer ?
#
loop_
_entity_poly.entity_id
_entity_poly.type
_entity_poly.pdbx_seq_one_letter_code
_entity_poly.pdbx_strand_id
1 'polypeptide(L)'
;MTGGQILIITFLFVHFLLAAWAILKVVKAPVFTKKQKQLNTYLALLLPFIWSVLIYFILKKEMASYEARKNISRSTDFYESGIPIYDSNL
;
A
#
# COMPACT_ATOMS: atom_id res chain seq x y z
N MET A 1 6.75 -3.81 -18.70
CA MET A 1 6.54 -3.33 -17.32
C MET A 1 5.77 -2.03 -17.39
N THR A 2 4.75 -1.84 -16.56
CA THR A 2 4.00 -0.57 -16.47
C THR A 2 4.80 0.46 -15.67
N GLY A 3 4.53 1.76 -15.86
CA GLY A 3 5.22 2.82 -15.10
C GLY A 3 5.08 2.66 -13.58
N GLY A 4 3.93 2.17 -13.11
CA GLY A 4 3.72 1.85 -11.69
C GLY A 4 4.62 0.74 -11.16
N GLN A 5 4.90 -0.31 -11.95
CA GLN A 5 5.81 -1.39 -11.57
C GLN A 5 7.25 -0.89 -11.40
N ILE A 6 7.69 0.02 -12.28
CA ILE A 6 9.03 0.62 -12.22
C ILE A 6 9.19 1.47 -10.95
N LEU A 7 8.18 2.27 -10.61
CA LEU A 7 8.17 3.05 -9.37
C LEU A 7 8.26 2.15 -8.14
N ILE A 8 7.45 1.09 -8.07
CA ILE A 8 7.46 0.13 -6.95
C ILE A 8 8.85 -0.49 -6.78
N ILE A 9 9.47 -0.94 -7.88
CA ILE A 9 10.81 -1.54 -7.85
C ILE A 9 11.86 -0.53 -7.40
N THR A 10 11.77 0.72 -7.87
CA THR A 10 12.68 1.80 -7.47
C THR A 10 12.56 2.10 -5.98
N PHE A 11 11.33 2.21 -5.46
CA PHE A 11 11.09 2.42 -4.03
C PHE A 11 11.61 1.25 -3.20
N LEU A 12 11.38 0.01 -3.62
CA LEU A 12 11.93 -1.17 -2.95
C LEU A 12 13.46 -1.13 -2.90
N PHE A 13 14.10 -0.79 -4.03
CA PHE A 13 15.56 -0.72 -4.10
C PHE A 13 16.14 0.35 -3.18
N VAL A 14 15.58 1.56 -3.19
CA VAL A 14 15.97 2.65 -2.27
C VAL A 14 15.77 2.22 -0.81
N HIS A 15 14.67 1.52 -0.52
CA HIS A 15 14.38 1.05 0.83
C HIS A 15 15.41 0.02 1.32
N PHE A 16 15.80 -0.93 0.47
CA PHE A 16 16.87 -1.89 0.80
C PHE A 16 18.21 -1.19 1.05
N LEU A 17 18.56 -0.18 0.26
CA LEU A 17 19.78 0.61 0.47
C LEU A 17 19.77 1.34 1.81
N LEU A 18 18.65 1.97 2.17
CA LEU A 18 18.49 2.66 3.45
C LEU A 18 18.55 1.69 4.64
N ALA A 19 17.91 0.53 4.53
CA ALA A 19 17.96 -0.51 5.54
C ALA A 19 19.39 -1.03 5.75
N ALA A 20 20.11 -1.33 4.66
CA ALA A 20 21.51 -1.76 4.72
C ALA A 20 22.40 -0.70 5.36
N TRP A 21 22.21 0.57 5.00
CA TRP A 21 22.94 1.69 5.60
C TRP A 21 22.67 1.84 7.10
N ALA A 22 21.42 1.72 7.52
CA ALA A 22 21.02 1.78 8.93
C ALA A 22 21.62 0.61 9.74
N ILE A 23 21.58 -0.61 9.21
CA ILE A 23 22.18 -1.79 9.84
C ILE A 23 23.70 -1.59 10.01
N LEU A 24 24.39 -1.10 8.97
CA LEU A 24 25.82 -0.82 9.05
C LEU A 24 26.15 0.21 10.14
N LYS A 25 25.35 1.27 10.29
CA LYS A 25 25.51 2.26 11.35
C LYS A 25 25.31 1.65 12.75
N VAL A 26 24.30 0.80 12.92
CA VAL A 26 24.01 0.11 14.19
C VAL A 26 25.13 -0.87 14.57
N VAL A 27 25.61 -1.68 13.64
CA VAL A 27 26.65 -2.68 13.91
C VAL A 27 27.98 -2.00 14.26
N LYS A 28 28.34 -0.93 13.54
CA LYS A 28 29.58 -0.17 13.77
C LYS A 28 29.52 0.75 14.99
N ALA A 29 28.35 1.02 15.55
CA ALA A 29 28.23 1.87 16.73
C ALA A 29 28.90 1.21 17.95
N PRO A 30 29.89 1.86 18.58
CA PRO A 30 30.58 1.30 19.75
C PRO A 30 29.73 1.35 21.03
N VAL A 31 28.70 2.20 21.04
CA VAL A 31 27.86 2.49 22.22
C VAL A 31 26.84 1.37 22.50
N PHE A 32 26.47 0.58 21.49
CA PHE A 32 25.45 -0.47 21.67
C PHE A 32 26.05 -1.80 22.11
N THR A 33 25.39 -2.43 23.08
CA THR A 33 25.68 -3.82 23.47
C THR A 33 25.33 -4.81 22.34
N LYS A 34 25.91 -6.01 22.37
CA LYS A 34 25.65 -7.06 21.36
C LYS A 34 24.15 -7.37 21.19
N LYS A 35 23.40 -7.43 22.29
CA LYS A 35 21.95 -7.67 22.27
C LYS A 35 21.17 -6.51 21.64
N GLN A 36 21.54 -5.26 21.93
CA GLN A 36 20.92 -4.07 21.32
C GLN A 36 21.18 -4.00 19.82
N LYS A 37 22.39 -4.37 19.36
CA LYS A 37 22.72 -4.44 17.93
C LYS A 37 21.85 -5.46 17.19
N GLN A 38 21.65 -6.65 17.78
CA GLN A 38 20.78 -7.68 17.23
C GLN A 38 19.33 -7.20 17.16
N LEU A 39 18.79 -6.68 18.27
CA LEU A 39 17.42 -6.17 18.33
C LEU A 39 17.18 -5.05 17.31
N ASN A 40 18.08 -4.09 17.21
CA ASN A 40 17.99 -2.99 16.26
C ASN A 40 18.08 -3.46 14.81
N THR A 41 18.89 -4.48 14.53
CA THR A 41 18.98 -5.10 13.20
C THR A 41 17.65 -5.78 12.84
N TYR A 42 17.07 -6.54 13.77
CA TYR A 42 15.75 -7.16 13.56
C TYR A 42 14.65 -6.12 13.39
N LEU A 43 14.64 -5.05 14.18
CA LEU A 43 13.69 -3.94 14.05
C LEU A 43 13.80 -3.26 12.69
N ALA A 44 15.01 -3.01 12.19
CA ALA A 44 15.22 -2.41 10.87
C ALA A 44 14.65 -3.27 9.73
N LEU A 45 14.59 -4.59 9.90
CA LEU A 45 14.03 -5.52 8.91
C LEU A 45 12.52 -5.74 9.10
N LEU A 46 12.02 -5.78 10.34
CA LEU A 46 10.62 -6.06 10.66
C LEU A 46 9.70 -4.85 10.48
N LEU A 47 10.17 -3.65 10.81
CA LEU A 47 9.39 -2.41 10.69
C LEU A 47 8.75 -2.24 9.30
N PRO A 48 9.47 -2.38 8.17
CA PRO A 48 8.85 -2.21 6.86
C PRO A 48 7.82 -3.29 6.51
N PHE A 49 7.99 -4.51 7.02
CA PHE A 49 6.98 -5.56 6.87
C PHE A 49 5.70 -5.19 7.60
N ILE A 50 5.80 -4.81 8.87
CA ILE A 50 4.67 -4.36 9.69
C ILE A 50 3.98 -3.16 9.03
N TRP A 51 4.76 -2.19 8.54
CA TRP A 51 4.22 -1.00 7.88
C TRP A 51 3.47 -1.34 6.60
N SER A 52 3.99 -2.27 5.80
CA SER A 52 3.33 -2.74 4.57
C SER A 52 2.00 -3.43 4.87
N VAL A 53 1.96 -4.25 5.93
CA VAL A 53 0.72 -4.91 6.38
C VAL A 53 -0.31 -3.87 6.85
N LEU A 54 0.10 -2.88 7.63
CA LEU A 54 -0.79 -1.80 8.09
C LEU A 54 -1.36 -0.99 6.91
N ILE A 55 -0.51 -0.56 5.98
CA ILE A 55 -0.94 0.15 4.78
C ILE A 55 -1.92 -0.71 3.97
N TYR A 56 -1.64 -2.01 3.79
CA TYR A 56 -2.54 -2.92 3.10
C TYR A 56 -3.93 -2.95 3.73
N PHE A 57 -4.04 -3.05 5.06
CA PHE A 57 -5.34 -3.04 5.73
C PHE A 57 -6.08 -1.71 5.60
N ILE A 58 -5.37 -0.59 5.66
CA ILE A 58 -5.95 0.75 5.47
C ILE A 58 -6.49 0.88 4.03
N LEU A 59 -5.66 0.59 3.02
CA LEU A 59 -6.04 0.68 1.62
C LEU A 59 -7.17 -0.29 1.26
N LYS A 60 -7.16 -1.52 1.79
CA LYS A 60 -8.23 -2.49 1.59
C LYS A 60 -9.57 -1.96 2.09
N LYS A 61 -9.58 -1.31 3.26
CA LYS A 61 -10.78 -0.68 3.82
C LYS A 61 -11.28 0.46 2.93
N GLU A 62 -10.38 1.30 2.43
CA GLU A 62 -10.74 2.41 1.53
C GLU A 62 -11.27 1.90 0.18
N MET A 63 -10.65 0.90 -0.43
CA MET A 63 -11.11 0.29 -1.69
C MET A 63 -12.50 -0.32 -1.54
N ALA A 64 -12.76 -1.05 -0.45
CA ALA A 64 -14.11 -1.58 -0.18
C ALA A 64 -15.16 -0.46 -0.07
N SER A 65 -14.81 0.66 0.56
CA SER A 65 -15.70 1.82 0.64
C SER A 65 -15.89 2.54 -0.71
N TYR A 66 -14.87 2.55 -1.56
CA TYR A 66 -14.93 3.12 -2.90
C TYR A 66 -15.78 2.27 -3.84
N GLU A 67 -15.64 0.94 -3.81
CA GLU A 67 -16.48 0.02 -4.57
C GLU A 67 -17.95 0.09 -4.13
N ALA A 68 -18.20 0.20 -2.82
CA ALA A 68 -19.55 0.43 -2.30
C ALA A 68 -20.14 1.75 -2.83
N ARG A 69 -19.39 2.86 -2.79
CA ARG A 69 -19.84 4.17 -3.32
C ARG A 69 -20.03 4.16 -4.85
N LYS A 70 -19.15 3.49 -5.59
CA LYS A 70 -19.23 3.34 -7.05
C LYS A 70 -20.45 2.53 -7.46
N ASN A 71 -20.79 1.48 -6.72
CA ASN A 71 -22.00 0.70 -6.98
C ASN A 71 -23.28 1.49 -6.66
N ILE A 72 -23.25 2.32 -5.62
CA ILE A 72 -24.36 3.25 -5.32
C ILE A 72 -24.52 4.28 -6.45
N SER A 73 -23.45 4.96 -6.88
CA SER A 73 -23.57 5.95 -7.98
C SER A 73 -24.05 5.32 -9.28
N ARG A 74 -23.56 4.12 -9.62
CA ARG A 74 -24.03 3.38 -10.79
C ARG A 74 -25.52 3.05 -10.69
N SER A 75 -26.01 2.65 -9.51
CA SER A 75 -27.45 2.40 -9.34
C SER A 75 -28.28 3.67 -9.49
N THR A 76 -27.83 4.82 -8.96
CA THR A 76 -28.56 6.09 -9.10
C THR A 76 -28.57 6.59 -10.54
N ASP A 77 -27.48 6.43 -11.30
CA ASP A 77 -27.42 6.79 -12.72
C ASP A 77 -28.45 6.01 -13.56
N PHE A 78 -28.71 4.73 -13.22
CA PHE A 78 -29.74 3.91 -13.87
C PHE A 78 -31.19 4.36 -13.55
N TYR A 79 -31.43 4.96 -12.39
CA TYR A 79 -32.76 5.48 -12.02
C TYR A 79 -32.97 6.93 -12.51
N GLU A 80 -31.91 7.74 -12.56
CA GLU A 80 -31.96 9.10 -13.14
C GLU A 80 -32.04 9.07 -14.67
N SER A 81 -31.51 8.04 -15.34
CA SER A 81 -31.73 7.81 -16.77
C SER A 81 -33.13 7.28 -17.09
N GLY A 82 -34.17 7.74 -16.37
CA GLY A 82 -35.58 7.39 -16.49
C GLY A 82 -36.21 7.74 -17.83
N ILE A 83 -35.56 7.37 -18.93
CA ILE A 83 -36.10 7.28 -20.25
C ILE A 83 -36.85 5.94 -20.27
N PRO A 84 -38.19 5.92 -20.15
CA PRO A 84 -38.92 4.73 -20.54
C PRO A 84 -38.54 4.45 -21.99
N ILE A 85 -37.95 3.29 -22.24
CA ILE A 85 -37.78 2.76 -23.58
C ILE A 85 -39.21 2.49 -24.07
N TYR A 86 -39.85 3.49 -24.66
CA TYR A 86 -41.05 3.31 -25.44
C TYR A 86 -40.63 2.58 -26.70
N ASP A 87 -40.86 1.27 -26.70
CA ASP A 87 -40.80 0.45 -27.89
C ASP A 87 -41.83 1.02 -28.87
N SER A 88 -41.34 1.79 -29.84
CA SER A 88 -42.14 2.48 -30.85
C SER A 88 -42.16 1.68 -32.16
N ASN A 89 -42.27 0.36 -32.05
CA ASN A 89 -42.42 -0.54 -33.19
C ASN A 89 -43.45 -1.64 -32.89
N LEU A 90 -44.62 -1.44 -33.52
CA LEU A 90 -45.69 -2.40 -33.86
C LEU A 90 -46.69 -2.81 -32.77
#